data_AF-A0A428SJQ0-F1
#
_entry.id   AF-A0A428SJQ0-F1
#
_cell.length_a   1.000
_cell.length_b   1.000
_cell.length_c   1.000
_cell.angle_alpha   90.00
_cell.angle_beta   90.00
_cell.angle_gamma   90.00
#
_symmetry.space_group_name_H-M   'P 1'
#
loop_
_entity.id
_entity.type
_entity.pdbx_description
1 polymer ?
#
loop_
_entity_poly.entity_id
_entity_poly.type
_entity_poly.pdbx_seq_one_letter_code
_entity_poly.pdbx_strand_id
1 'polypeptide(L)'
;MTKITTVLNRPLNEILFDQIADRQGLFAANEGDDPAVKLRQIPSDSGGLWKAWARVESIKRLIFCFTWLDMAYARLMKTAGVIDIDKMELHLPCDDELFDGSTTSASFLHAIQQGKQLTMPRINMRNIHATSPSTLNNNSAQILLRALYLKVMATRSRLMEKTPHPEPRQVSPIEAFAMDSKAKSLLSDVLLLPATHGSILSGRNRMNALGWNYLCITLTADIDLLEIASGRDGLGAASAALVRVVEWSQSTSARRAVLHAAQVFDILDSSRIRESHLTRPDLVLFVSALVISQYVLVCNHNNAPLGGPTFELLQDIDWAKIRDEGLGAVTGFLLPSPPLEHQRAPAMSNTAQSFLQKGGPISFGGEFQKFGHIAARRMARKFAHLMDGFGKWDGCSYSRLLRAMCGFVGEDDGEY
;
A
#
# COMPACT_ATOMS: atom_id res chain seq x y z
N MET A 1 29.55 20.93 -1.94
CA MET A 1 28.46 21.52 -2.75
C MET A 1 28.08 20.69 -3.98
N THR A 2 28.99 19.97 -4.64
CA THR A 2 28.71 19.22 -5.89
C THR A 2 27.83 17.96 -5.72
N LYS A 3 27.69 17.39 -4.51
CA LYS A 3 26.82 16.22 -4.24
C LYS A 3 25.35 16.57 -3.93
N ILE A 4 25.06 17.82 -3.55
CA ILE A 4 23.69 18.28 -3.24
C ILE A 4 22.94 18.60 -4.55
N THR A 5 23.65 19.12 -5.56
CA THR A 5 23.09 19.40 -6.90
C THR A 5 22.68 18.12 -7.63
N THR A 6 23.35 16.99 -7.44
CA THR A 6 23.00 15.72 -8.10
C THR A 6 21.75 15.07 -7.52
N VAL A 7 21.46 15.28 -6.22
CA VAL A 7 20.26 14.76 -5.54
C VAL A 7 19.04 15.62 -5.82
N LEU A 8 19.21 16.93 -6.02
CA LEU A 8 18.12 17.85 -6.41
C LEU A 8 17.82 17.82 -7.92
N ASN A 9 18.79 17.50 -8.78
CA ASN A 9 18.57 17.37 -10.23
C ASN A 9 17.84 16.08 -10.63
N ARG A 10 17.90 15.01 -9.82
CA ARG A 10 17.14 13.77 -10.06
C ARG A 10 15.61 13.98 -10.03
N PRO A 11 15.02 14.54 -8.96
CA PRO A 11 13.58 14.77 -8.91
C PRO A 11 13.11 15.79 -9.96
N LEU A 12 13.92 16.80 -10.30
CA LEU A 12 13.58 17.74 -11.38
C LEU A 12 13.48 17.07 -12.75
N ASN A 13 14.40 16.16 -13.07
CA ASN A 13 14.35 15.41 -14.33
C ASN A 13 13.18 14.42 -14.35
N GLU A 14 12.89 13.74 -13.23
CA GLU A 14 11.75 12.81 -13.11
C GLU A 14 10.41 13.53 -13.31
N ILE A 15 10.22 14.69 -12.67
CA ILE A 15 9.02 15.55 -12.87
C ILE A 15 8.88 15.95 -14.34
N LEU A 16 9.99 16.34 -14.99
CA LEU A 16 9.96 16.78 -16.38
C LEU A 16 9.49 15.66 -17.32
N PHE A 17 9.92 14.42 -17.08
CA PHE A 17 9.51 13.29 -17.92
C PHE A 17 8.02 12.96 -17.79
N ASP A 18 7.49 12.93 -16.56
CA ASP A 18 6.05 12.68 -16.34
C ASP A 18 5.19 13.82 -16.93
N GLN A 19 5.63 15.08 -16.80
CA GLN A 19 4.95 16.22 -17.44
C GLN A 19 4.96 16.16 -18.97
N ILE A 20 6.07 15.72 -19.57
CA ILE A 20 6.14 15.53 -21.03
C ILE A 20 5.21 14.39 -21.44
N ALA A 21 5.20 13.27 -20.73
CA ALA A 21 4.34 12.13 -21.04
C ALA A 21 2.85 12.51 -20.99
N ASP A 22 2.44 13.25 -19.95
CA ASP A 22 1.07 13.74 -19.80
C ASP A 22 0.67 14.69 -20.94
N ARG A 23 1.52 15.66 -21.27
CA ARG A 23 1.29 16.60 -22.39
C ARG A 23 1.22 15.93 -23.76
N GLN A 24 1.84 14.77 -23.93
CA GLN A 24 1.80 14.00 -25.18
C GLN A 24 0.60 13.03 -25.24
N GLY A 25 -0.30 13.07 -24.25
CA GLY A 25 -1.53 12.27 -24.24
C GLY A 25 -1.31 10.79 -23.95
N LEU A 26 -0.16 10.39 -23.37
CA LEU A 26 0.14 8.97 -23.09
C LEU A 26 -0.87 8.34 -22.11
N PHE A 27 -1.56 9.15 -21.31
CA PHE A 27 -2.54 8.72 -20.32
C PHE A 27 -4.00 8.91 -20.76
N ALA A 28 -4.24 9.29 -22.03
CA ALA A 28 -5.56 9.55 -22.58
C ALA A 28 -5.94 8.50 -23.65
N ALA A 29 -6.05 7.23 -23.24
CA ALA A 29 -6.37 6.13 -24.17
C ALA A 29 -7.74 6.25 -24.87
N ASN A 30 -8.60 7.15 -24.40
CA ASN A 30 -9.86 7.51 -25.03
C ASN A 30 -9.70 8.45 -26.25
N GLU A 31 -8.58 9.16 -26.36
CA GLU A 31 -8.36 10.21 -27.38
C GLU A 31 -7.73 9.70 -28.68
N GLY A 32 -7.84 8.38 -28.97
CA GLY A 32 -7.28 7.78 -30.18
C GLY A 32 -7.97 6.48 -30.61
N ASP A 33 -7.49 5.92 -31.73
CA ASP A 33 -8.00 4.64 -32.24
C ASP A 33 -7.63 3.48 -31.31
N ASP A 34 -8.58 2.57 -31.08
CA ASP A 34 -8.36 1.39 -30.24
C ASP A 34 -7.28 0.47 -30.85
N PRO A 35 -6.10 0.30 -30.20
CA PRO A 35 -5.05 -0.58 -30.69
C PRO A 35 -5.52 -2.01 -30.88
N ALA A 36 -6.50 -2.48 -30.10
CA ALA A 36 -7.04 -3.82 -30.24
C ALA A 36 -7.76 -3.99 -31.59
N VAL A 37 -8.49 -2.98 -32.04
CA VAL A 37 -9.19 -3.00 -33.34
C VAL A 37 -8.16 -3.01 -34.47
N LYS A 38 -7.15 -2.14 -34.40
CA LYS A 38 -6.09 -2.06 -35.41
C LYS A 38 -5.27 -3.34 -35.50
N LEU A 39 -4.91 -3.95 -34.37
CA LEU A 39 -4.14 -5.20 -34.35
C LEU A 39 -4.92 -6.37 -34.97
N ARG A 40 -6.24 -6.43 -34.78
CA ARG A 40 -7.09 -7.47 -35.38
C ARG A 40 -7.21 -7.37 -36.91
N GLN A 41 -6.98 -6.19 -37.48
CA GLN A 41 -7.02 -5.96 -38.93
C GLN A 41 -5.74 -6.43 -39.63
N ILE A 42 -4.66 -6.65 -38.88
CA ILE A 42 -3.38 -7.12 -39.44
C ILE A 42 -3.42 -8.65 -39.60
N PRO A 43 -3.12 -9.21 -40.78
CA PRO A 43 -3.08 -10.65 -40.99
C PRO A 43 -2.16 -11.35 -39.98
N SER A 44 -2.65 -12.44 -39.39
CA SER A 44 -1.95 -13.16 -38.31
C SER A 44 -0.65 -13.81 -38.75
N ASP A 45 -0.50 -14.17 -40.01
CA ASP A 45 0.72 -14.74 -40.59
C ASP A 45 1.80 -13.69 -40.91
N SER A 46 1.48 -12.40 -40.79
CA SER A 46 2.45 -11.35 -41.07
C SER A 46 3.41 -11.15 -39.90
N GLY A 47 4.71 -11.16 -40.17
CA GLY A 47 5.72 -10.66 -39.20
C GLY A 47 5.51 -9.19 -38.81
N GLY A 48 4.62 -8.47 -39.51
CA GLY A 48 4.13 -7.14 -39.18
C GLY A 48 3.23 -7.12 -37.95
N LEU A 49 2.39 -8.14 -37.72
CA LEU A 49 1.51 -8.20 -36.55
C LEU A 49 2.31 -8.23 -35.25
N TRP A 50 3.31 -9.11 -35.16
CA TRP A 50 4.19 -9.20 -33.98
C TRP A 50 4.89 -7.87 -33.69
N LYS A 51 5.48 -7.23 -34.71
CA LYS A 51 6.18 -5.94 -34.55
C LYS A 51 5.23 -4.82 -34.11
N ALA A 52 4.03 -4.76 -34.68
CA ALA A 52 3.02 -3.76 -34.31
C ALA A 52 2.55 -3.97 -32.88
N TRP A 53 2.24 -5.22 -32.51
CA TRP A 53 1.84 -5.58 -31.15
C TRP A 53 2.95 -5.27 -30.14
N ALA A 54 4.19 -5.67 -30.41
CA ALA A 54 5.32 -5.46 -29.51
C ALA A 54 5.58 -3.97 -29.24
N ARG A 55 5.40 -3.10 -30.25
CA ARG A 55 5.50 -1.64 -30.09
C ARG A 55 4.41 -1.09 -29.19
N VAL A 56 3.15 -1.47 -29.44
CA VAL A 56 2.00 -1.06 -28.61
C VAL A 56 2.21 -1.51 -27.17
N GLU A 57 2.59 -2.76 -26.96
CA GLU A 57 2.80 -3.34 -25.64
C GLU A 57 3.99 -2.70 -24.90
N SER A 58 5.06 -2.34 -25.61
CA SER A 58 6.19 -1.60 -25.05
C SER A 58 5.77 -0.21 -24.53
N ILE A 59 4.90 0.50 -25.26
CA ILE A 59 4.39 1.81 -24.83
C ILE A 59 3.53 1.68 -23.56
N LYS A 60 2.64 0.67 -23.50
CA LYS A 60 1.84 0.43 -22.29
C LYS A 60 2.70 0.13 -21.07
N ARG A 61 3.78 -0.62 -21.24
CA ARG A 61 4.74 -0.93 -20.19
C ARG A 61 5.57 0.30 -19.79
N LEU A 62 5.88 1.20 -20.74
CA LEU A 62 6.50 2.49 -20.43
C LEU A 62 5.57 3.39 -19.61
N ILE A 63 4.29 3.46 -19.94
CA ILE A 63 3.26 4.15 -19.15
C ILE A 63 3.21 3.62 -17.71
N PHE A 64 3.29 2.30 -17.54
CA PHE A 64 3.40 1.68 -16.21
C PHE A 64 4.65 2.16 -15.45
N CYS A 65 5.80 2.28 -16.12
CA CYS A 65 7.01 2.85 -15.52
C CYS A 65 6.83 4.31 -15.07
N PHE A 66 6.18 5.16 -15.88
CA PHE A 66 5.88 6.55 -15.48
C PHE A 66 4.94 6.61 -14.27
N THR A 67 3.89 5.79 -14.27
CA THR A 67 2.97 5.68 -13.11
C THR A 67 3.71 5.29 -11.84
N TRP A 68 4.75 4.44 -11.97
CA TRP A 68 5.61 4.07 -10.86
C TRP A 68 6.53 5.20 -10.40
N LEU A 69 7.17 5.90 -11.34
CA LEU A 69 8.02 7.06 -11.03
C LEU A 69 7.22 8.13 -10.31
N ASP A 70 6.02 8.44 -10.80
CA ASP A 70 5.15 9.43 -10.17
C ASP A 70 4.73 9.01 -8.75
N MET A 71 4.40 7.72 -8.54
CA MET A 71 4.15 7.20 -7.19
C MET A 71 5.39 7.36 -6.29
N ALA A 72 6.58 7.03 -6.79
CA ALA A 72 7.81 7.14 -6.03
C ALA A 72 8.10 8.59 -5.65
N TYR A 73 7.84 9.53 -6.58
CA TYR A 73 7.93 10.96 -6.37
C TYR A 73 6.93 11.46 -5.32
N ALA A 74 5.64 11.17 -5.50
CA ALA A 74 4.58 11.55 -4.57
C ALA A 74 4.87 11.09 -3.13
N ARG A 75 5.38 9.85 -3.00
CA ARG A 75 5.79 9.28 -1.72
C ARG A 75 7.00 9.97 -1.12
N LEU A 76 8.03 10.25 -1.92
CA LEU A 76 9.27 10.90 -1.46
C LEU A 76 9.01 12.34 -1.01
N MET A 77 8.23 13.08 -1.81
CA MET A 77 7.94 14.49 -1.57
C MET A 77 6.76 14.69 -0.60
N LYS A 78 6.00 13.64 -0.29
CA LYS A 78 4.79 13.69 0.54
C LYS A 78 3.75 14.68 -0.05
N THR A 79 3.61 14.65 -1.37
CA THR A 79 2.69 15.52 -2.13
C THR A 79 1.86 14.71 -3.13
N ALA A 80 0.94 15.35 -3.82
CA ALA A 80 0.25 14.76 -4.95
C ALA A 80 1.26 14.39 -6.06
N GLY A 81 0.90 13.38 -6.86
CA GLY A 81 1.63 13.08 -8.09
C GLY A 81 1.55 14.21 -9.10
N VAL A 82 2.48 14.18 -10.04
CA VAL A 82 2.54 15.05 -11.22
C VAL A 82 1.44 14.68 -12.22
N ILE A 83 1.12 13.39 -12.36
CA ILE A 83 0.11 12.91 -13.29
C ILE A 83 -1.29 13.17 -12.71
N ASP A 84 -2.17 13.78 -13.50
CA ASP A 84 -3.57 13.96 -13.12
C ASP A 84 -4.32 12.62 -13.20
N ILE A 85 -4.25 11.87 -12.10
CA ILE A 85 -4.76 10.51 -12.01
C ILE A 85 -6.27 10.40 -12.29
N ASP A 86 -7.04 11.48 -12.07
CA ASP A 86 -8.48 11.49 -12.34
C ASP A 86 -8.81 11.60 -13.85
N LYS A 87 -7.82 11.94 -14.70
CA LYS A 87 -7.96 11.97 -16.17
C LYS A 87 -7.39 10.73 -16.85
N MET A 88 -6.71 9.87 -16.10
CA MET A 88 -5.99 8.73 -16.65
C MET A 88 -6.96 7.64 -17.17
N GLU A 89 -6.86 7.33 -18.45
CA GLU A 89 -7.46 6.16 -19.09
C GLU A 89 -6.38 5.37 -19.81
N LEU A 90 -6.27 4.08 -19.53
CA LEU A 90 -5.15 3.25 -19.99
C LEU A 90 -5.61 2.00 -20.70
N HIS A 91 -4.89 1.62 -21.75
CA HIS A 91 -4.86 0.23 -22.19
C HIS A 91 -3.93 -0.56 -21.28
N LEU A 92 -4.46 -1.59 -20.63
CA LEU A 92 -3.65 -2.43 -19.75
C LEU A 92 -2.62 -3.27 -20.54
N PRO A 93 -1.44 -3.54 -19.96
CA PRO A 93 -0.44 -4.42 -20.55
C PRO A 93 -0.87 -5.88 -20.43
N CYS A 94 -0.46 -6.69 -21.40
CA CYS A 94 -0.66 -8.13 -21.41
C CYS A 94 0.27 -8.82 -20.38
N ASP A 95 0.08 -10.13 -20.20
CA ASP A 95 0.93 -10.93 -19.31
C ASP A 95 2.41 -10.86 -19.68
N ASP A 96 3.28 -10.82 -18.65
CA ASP A 96 4.74 -10.86 -18.84
C ASP A 96 5.20 -12.06 -19.63
N GLU A 97 4.61 -13.24 -19.40
CA GLU A 97 4.94 -14.44 -20.15
C GLU A 97 4.75 -14.27 -21.67
N LEU A 98 3.72 -13.51 -22.09
CA LEU A 98 3.50 -13.24 -23.49
C LEU A 98 4.52 -12.24 -24.02
N PHE A 99 4.81 -11.18 -23.28
CA PHE A 99 5.78 -10.16 -23.70
C PHE A 99 7.22 -10.71 -23.77
N ASP A 100 7.67 -11.37 -22.71
CA ASP A 100 9.02 -11.88 -22.57
C ASP A 100 9.27 -13.11 -23.46
N GLY A 101 8.24 -13.97 -23.64
CA GLY A 101 8.33 -15.16 -24.49
C GLY A 101 8.25 -14.87 -25.99
N SER A 102 7.73 -13.71 -26.38
CA SER A 102 7.51 -13.31 -27.77
C SER A 102 8.71 -12.58 -28.38
N THR A 103 9.90 -13.16 -28.27
CA THR A 103 11.14 -12.60 -28.86
C THR A 103 11.20 -12.73 -30.38
N THR A 104 10.38 -13.60 -30.97
CA THR A 104 10.28 -13.80 -32.42
C THR A 104 8.83 -13.86 -32.87
N SER A 105 8.58 -13.60 -34.15
CA SER A 105 7.24 -13.75 -34.74
C SER A 105 6.70 -15.18 -34.59
N ALA A 106 7.55 -16.21 -34.65
CA ALA A 106 7.13 -17.60 -34.52
C ALA A 106 6.71 -17.93 -33.07
N SER A 107 7.49 -17.52 -32.07
CA SER A 107 7.14 -17.77 -30.67
C SER A 107 5.89 -17.00 -30.23
N PHE A 108 5.71 -15.78 -30.75
CA PHE A 108 4.49 -15.00 -30.59
C PHE A 108 3.26 -15.70 -31.16
N LEU A 109 3.32 -16.19 -32.40
CA LEU A 109 2.19 -16.89 -33.03
C LEU A 109 1.82 -18.17 -32.29
N HIS A 110 2.83 -18.93 -31.86
CA HIS A 110 2.62 -20.11 -31.05
C HIS A 110 1.91 -19.77 -29.73
N ALA A 111 2.31 -18.69 -29.05
CA ALA A 111 1.66 -18.26 -27.80
C ALA A 111 0.18 -17.87 -28.02
N ILE A 112 -0.15 -17.21 -29.15
CA ILE A 112 -1.54 -16.89 -29.51
C ILE A 112 -2.34 -18.16 -29.80
N GLN A 113 -1.76 -19.12 -30.52
CA GLN A 113 -2.40 -20.42 -30.79
C GLN A 113 -2.69 -21.20 -29.50
N GLN A 114 -1.89 -20.99 -28.46
CA GLN A 114 -2.13 -21.52 -27.12
C GLN A 114 -3.18 -20.74 -26.31
N GLY A 115 -3.83 -19.74 -26.93
CA GLY A 115 -4.92 -18.99 -26.32
C GLY A 115 -4.47 -17.80 -25.46
N LYS A 116 -3.20 -17.36 -25.55
CA LYS A 116 -2.77 -16.12 -24.86
C LYS A 116 -3.51 -14.91 -25.43
N GLN A 117 -4.02 -14.06 -24.56
CA GLN A 117 -4.74 -12.86 -24.95
C GLN A 117 -3.80 -11.79 -25.48
N LEU A 118 -4.08 -11.31 -26.70
CA LEU A 118 -3.29 -10.27 -27.37
C LEU A 118 -3.51 -8.86 -26.83
N THR A 119 -4.64 -8.63 -26.18
CA THR A 119 -5.10 -7.31 -25.78
C THR A 119 -5.78 -7.42 -24.43
N MET A 120 -5.38 -6.55 -23.50
CA MET A 120 -6.10 -6.35 -22.26
C MET A 120 -7.07 -5.17 -22.39
N PRO A 121 -8.17 -5.18 -21.63
CA PRO A 121 -9.16 -4.11 -21.62
C PRO A 121 -8.59 -2.76 -21.15
N ARG A 122 -9.37 -1.71 -21.43
CA ARG A 122 -9.11 -0.37 -20.90
C ARG A 122 -9.62 -0.24 -19.47
N ILE A 123 -8.97 0.63 -18.71
CA ILE A 123 -9.42 1.03 -17.38
C ILE A 123 -9.43 2.56 -17.29
N ASN A 124 -10.47 3.10 -16.65
CA ASN A 124 -10.58 4.53 -16.39
C ASN A 124 -10.40 4.78 -14.88
N MET A 125 -9.33 5.49 -14.52
CA MET A 125 -8.94 5.66 -13.12
C MET A 125 -9.87 6.56 -12.31
N ARG A 126 -10.71 7.36 -13.00
CA ARG A 126 -11.76 8.15 -12.35
C ARG A 126 -12.86 7.26 -11.78
N ASN A 127 -13.22 6.20 -12.51
CA ASN A 127 -14.34 5.31 -12.17
C ASN A 127 -13.88 3.84 -12.20
N ILE A 128 -12.96 3.51 -11.30
CA ILE A 128 -12.32 2.19 -11.20
C ILE A 128 -13.39 1.12 -10.98
N HIS A 129 -14.33 1.29 -10.06
CA HIS A 129 -15.41 0.32 -9.84
C HIS A 129 -16.21 -0.03 -11.10
N ALA A 130 -16.58 0.95 -11.91
CA ALA A 130 -17.42 0.69 -13.08
C ALA A 130 -16.64 0.16 -14.28
N THR A 131 -15.33 0.40 -14.33
CA THR A 131 -14.49 0.10 -15.51
C THR A 131 -13.43 -0.97 -15.25
N SER A 132 -13.30 -1.45 -14.01
CA SER A 132 -12.33 -2.50 -13.69
C SER A 132 -12.70 -3.81 -14.39
N PRO A 133 -11.79 -4.39 -15.18
CA PRO A 133 -11.96 -5.69 -15.79
C PRO A 133 -12.25 -6.79 -14.77
N SER A 134 -13.08 -7.77 -15.12
CA SER A 134 -13.36 -8.94 -14.27
C SER A 134 -12.10 -9.75 -13.92
N THR A 135 -11.07 -9.70 -14.79
CA THR A 135 -9.79 -10.36 -14.59
C THR A 135 -8.65 -9.40 -14.83
N LEU A 136 -7.78 -9.25 -13.83
CA LEU A 136 -6.55 -8.47 -13.91
C LEU A 136 -5.36 -9.41 -13.85
N ASN A 137 -4.40 -9.23 -14.77
CA ASN A 137 -3.08 -9.84 -14.61
C ASN A 137 -2.24 -9.11 -13.56
N ASN A 138 -1.06 -9.65 -13.24
CA ASN A 138 -0.22 -9.10 -12.19
C ASN A 138 0.22 -7.65 -12.48
N ASN A 139 0.59 -7.31 -13.71
CA ASN A 139 0.95 -5.93 -14.06
C ASN A 139 -0.22 -4.97 -13.96
N SER A 140 -1.40 -5.39 -14.41
CA SER A 140 -2.62 -4.59 -14.35
C SER A 140 -3.02 -4.33 -12.89
N ALA A 141 -2.90 -5.33 -12.02
CA ALA A 141 -3.09 -5.18 -10.59
C ALA A 141 -2.09 -4.20 -9.96
N GLN A 142 -0.81 -4.29 -10.34
CA GLN A 142 0.23 -3.38 -9.91
C GLN A 142 -0.04 -1.92 -10.38
N ILE A 143 -0.47 -1.71 -11.62
CA ILE A 143 -0.90 -0.39 -12.13
C ILE A 143 -2.05 0.16 -11.29
N LEU A 144 -3.08 -0.67 -11.06
CA LEU A 144 -4.25 -0.27 -10.29
C LEU A 144 -3.88 0.15 -8.87
N LEU A 145 -3.04 -0.61 -8.17
CA LEU A 145 -2.58 -0.27 -6.82
C LEU A 145 -1.79 1.05 -6.78
N ARG A 146 -0.96 1.33 -7.78
CA ARG A 146 -0.22 2.60 -7.91
C ARG A 146 -1.16 3.76 -8.17
N ALA A 147 -2.12 3.58 -9.08
CA ALA A 147 -3.14 4.59 -9.38
C ALA A 147 -3.96 4.94 -8.13
N LEU A 148 -4.37 3.93 -7.36
CA LEU A 148 -5.07 4.14 -6.08
C LEU A 148 -4.19 4.88 -5.06
N TYR A 149 -2.90 4.55 -4.96
CA TYR A 149 -1.97 5.30 -4.11
C TYR A 149 -1.88 6.78 -4.52
N LEU A 150 -1.72 7.06 -5.82
CA LEU A 150 -1.68 8.43 -6.34
C LEU A 150 -2.99 9.18 -6.04
N LYS A 151 -4.15 8.52 -6.18
CA LYS A 151 -5.45 9.10 -5.76
C LYS A 151 -5.51 9.40 -4.27
N VAL A 152 -4.94 8.55 -3.42
CA VAL A 152 -4.86 8.79 -1.96
C VAL A 152 -3.98 10.00 -1.69
N MET A 153 -2.81 10.10 -2.30
CA MET A 153 -1.91 11.26 -2.12
C MET A 153 -2.54 12.56 -2.63
N ALA A 154 -3.13 12.56 -3.84
CA ALA A 154 -3.83 13.72 -4.38
C ALA A 154 -5.01 14.16 -3.50
N THR A 155 -5.76 13.21 -2.94
CA THR A 155 -6.84 13.49 -1.99
C THR A 155 -6.30 14.07 -0.69
N ARG A 156 -5.21 13.53 -0.14
CA ARG A 156 -4.58 14.03 1.08
C ARG A 156 -4.07 15.46 0.89
N SER A 157 -3.35 15.75 -0.20
CA SER A 157 -2.89 17.11 -0.50
C SER A 157 -4.05 18.10 -0.62
N ARG A 158 -5.12 17.74 -1.33
CA ARG A 158 -6.34 18.56 -1.43
C ARG A 158 -6.98 18.84 -0.07
N LEU A 159 -7.04 17.83 0.80
CA LEU A 159 -7.63 17.99 2.13
C LEU A 159 -6.78 18.90 3.03
N MET A 160 -5.46 18.82 2.91
CA MET A 160 -4.53 19.70 3.64
C MET A 160 -4.63 21.16 3.19
N GLU A 161 -4.76 21.42 1.88
CA GLU A 161 -4.92 22.78 1.33
C GLU A 161 -6.22 23.47 1.77
N LYS A 162 -7.30 22.70 1.96
CA LYS A 162 -8.62 23.22 2.40
C LYS A 162 -8.65 23.67 3.87
N THR A 163 -7.60 23.42 4.64
CA THR A 163 -7.47 23.83 6.05
C THR A 163 -6.46 24.98 6.19
N PRO A 164 -6.85 26.25 5.92
CA PRO A 164 -5.96 27.40 5.95
C PRO A 164 -5.51 27.82 7.37
N HIS A 165 -6.09 27.24 8.42
CA HIS A 165 -5.64 27.41 9.79
C HIS A 165 -5.32 26.04 10.39
N PRO A 166 -4.07 25.80 10.82
CA PRO A 166 -3.67 24.59 11.52
C PRO A 166 -4.12 24.71 12.98
N GLU A 167 -5.41 24.93 13.22
CA GLU A 167 -5.97 24.41 14.46
C GLU A 167 -5.72 22.90 14.41
N PRO A 168 -5.08 22.30 15.42
CA PRO A 168 -4.73 20.89 15.42
C PRO A 168 -6.03 20.08 15.52
N ARG A 169 -6.74 19.97 14.40
CA ARG A 169 -7.87 19.07 14.29
C ARG A 169 -7.30 17.66 14.40
N GLN A 170 -7.58 17.05 15.55
CA GLN A 170 -7.27 15.68 15.97
C GLN A 170 -7.94 14.60 15.10
N VAL A 171 -8.28 14.92 13.86
CA VAL A 171 -9.00 14.03 12.97
C VAL A 171 -7.97 13.11 12.33
N SER A 172 -8.07 11.82 12.58
CA SER A 172 -7.19 10.81 11.99
C SER A 172 -7.28 10.86 10.46
N PRO A 173 -6.24 10.42 9.72
CA PRO A 173 -6.25 10.46 8.26
C PRO A 173 -7.51 9.84 7.65
N ILE A 174 -7.97 8.73 8.22
CA ILE A 174 -9.14 8.03 7.72
C ILE A 174 -10.45 8.78 7.96
N GLU A 175 -10.59 9.45 9.11
CA GLU A 175 -11.77 10.26 9.40
C GLU A 175 -11.85 11.48 8.48
N ALA A 176 -10.70 12.09 8.14
CA ALA A 176 -10.66 13.18 7.17
C ALA A 176 -11.15 12.72 5.79
N PHE A 177 -10.81 11.51 5.37
CA PHE A 177 -11.33 10.91 4.14
C PHE A 177 -12.82 10.56 4.26
N ALA A 178 -13.26 10.03 5.40
CA ALA A 178 -14.66 9.68 5.62
C ALA A 178 -15.59 10.93 5.64
N MET A 179 -15.07 12.12 5.93
CA MET A 179 -15.84 13.36 5.90
C MET A 179 -15.94 13.98 4.48
N ASP A 180 -15.06 13.61 3.54
CA ASP A 180 -15.06 14.14 2.17
C ASP A 180 -15.81 13.21 1.21
N SER A 181 -16.88 13.70 0.59
CA SER A 181 -17.74 12.90 -0.30
C SER A 181 -16.99 12.34 -1.51
N LYS A 182 -15.99 13.04 -2.03
CA LYS A 182 -15.14 12.59 -3.15
C LYS A 182 -14.14 11.51 -2.69
N ALA A 183 -13.67 11.55 -1.44
CA ALA A 183 -12.77 10.56 -0.88
C ALA A 183 -13.47 9.23 -0.52
N LYS A 184 -14.76 9.24 -0.17
CA LYS A 184 -15.53 8.01 0.14
C LYS A 184 -15.53 6.98 -0.99
N SER A 185 -15.64 7.41 -2.25
CA SER A 185 -15.60 6.50 -3.39
C SER A 185 -14.24 5.82 -3.52
N LEU A 186 -13.16 6.58 -3.30
CA LEU A 186 -11.79 6.05 -3.29
C LEU A 186 -11.57 5.03 -2.16
N LEU A 187 -12.06 5.30 -0.96
CA LEU A 187 -11.98 4.32 0.13
C LEU A 187 -12.73 3.03 -0.24
N SER A 188 -13.89 3.15 -0.89
CA SER A 188 -14.62 2.00 -1.42
C SER A 188 -13.82 1.26 -2.50
N ASP A 189 -13.12 1.98 -3.40
CA ASP A 189 -12.22 1.41 -4.42
C ASP A 189 -11.16 0.51 -3.77
N VAL A 190 -10.48 1.02 -2.73
CA VAL A 190 -9.41 0.28 -2.03
C VAL A 190 -9.96 -0.92 -1.26
N LEU A 191 -11.13 -0.77 -0.63
CA LEU A 191 -11.70 -1.79 0.25
C LEU A 191 -12.33 -2.96 -0.48
N LEU A 192 -12.89 -2.73 -1.66
CA LEU A 192 -13.54 -3.79 -2.41
C LEU A 192 -12.54 -4.66 -3.17
N LEU A 193 -11.26 -4.24 -3.32
CA LEU A 193 -10.24 -5.01 -4.03
C LEU A 193 -10.13 -6.49 -3.59
N PRO A 194 -10.09 -6.84 -2.29
CA PRO A 194 -10.07 -8.26 -1.89
C PRO A 194 -11.34 -9.03 -2.29
N ALA A 195 -12.50 -8.35 -2.32
CA ALA A 195 -13.76 -8.98 -2.69
C ALA A 195 -13.94 -9.10 -4.21
N THR A 196 -13.54 -8.07 -4.97
CA THR A 196 -13.69 -8.01 -6.43
C THR A 196 -12.56 -8.73 -7.17
N HIS A 197 -11.36 -8.73 -6.59
CA HIS A 197 -10.16 -9.27 -7.21
C HIS A 197 -9.32 -10.11 -6.24
N GLY A 198 -9.92 -10.86 -5.31
CA GLY A 198 -9.18 -11.62 -4.29
C GLY A 198 -8.04 -12.51 -4.83
N SER A 199 -8.19 -13.08 -6.03
CA SER A 199 -7.14 -13.86 -6.70
C SER A 199 -5.84 -13.08 -6.99
N ILE A 200 -5.92 -11.75 -7.17
CA ILE A 200 -4.73 -10.90 -7.38
C ILE A 200 -4.00 -10.63 -6.07
N LEU A 201 -4.64 -10.82 -4.92
CA LEU A 201 -4.04 -10.63 -3.59
C LEU A 201 -3.63 -11.96 -2.92
N SER A 202 -4.04 -13.11 -3.46
CA SER A 202 -3.76 -14.43 -2.89
C SER A 202 -2.61 -15.18 -3.58
N GLY A 203 -2.07 -16.19 -2.89
CA GLY A 203 -1.18 -17.20 -3.48
C GLY A 203 0.16 -16.66 -3.97
N ARG A 204 0.41 -16.76 -5.28
CA ARG A 204 1.67 -16.35 -5.93
C ARG A 204 1.83 -14.82 -6.07
N ASN A 205 0.76 -14.05 -5.89
CA ASN A 205 0.74 -12.60 -6.13
C ASN A 205 1.08 -11.76 -4.89
N ARG A 206 2.07 -12.20 -4.12
CA ARG A 206 2.46 -11.59 -2.83
C ARG A 206 2.85 -10.12 -2.93
N MET A 207 3.32 -9.67 -4.09
CA MET A 207 3.66 -8.26 -4.32
C MET A 207 2.44 -7.35 -4.41
N ASN A 208 1.33 -7.84 -4.95
CA ASN A 208 0.08 -7.08 -4.96
C ASN A 208 -0.47 -6.97 -3.54
N ALA A 209 -0.44 -8.07 -2.79
CA ALA A 209 -0.83 -8.09 -1.38
C ALA A 209 0.03 -7.12 -0.56
N LEU A 210 1.34 -7.05 -0.81
CA LEU A 210 2.21 -6.08 -0.15
C LEU A 210 1.80 -4.63 -0.45
N GLY A 211 1.59 -4.30 -1.74
CA GLY A 211 1.18 -2.96 -2.15
C GLY A 211 -0.18 -2.56 -1.59
N TRP A 212 -1.14 -3.49 -1.54
CA TRP A 212 -2.47 -3.26 -0.98
C TRP A 212 -2.43 -3.03 0.54
N ASN A 213 -1.68 -3.85 1.29
CA ASN A 213 -1.51 -3.63 2.73
C ASN A 213 -0.83 -2.29 3.02
N TYR A 214 0.18 -1.91 2.25
CA TYR A 214 0.82 -0.60 2.38
C TYR A 214 -0.16 0.56 2.12
N LEU A 215 -1.00 0.45 1.09
CA LEU A 215 -2.05 1.43 0.82
C LEU A 215 -3.07 1.53 1.96
N CYS A 216 -3.41 0.42 2.60
CA CYS A 216 -4.30 0.45 3.76
C CYS A 216 -3.62 1.08 4.99
N ILE A 217 -2.31 0.88 5.18
CA ILE A 217 -1.54 1.57 6.23
C ILE A 217 -1.55 3.08 6.01
N THR A 218 -1.34 3.56 4.78
CA THR A 218 -1.30 5.01 4.48
C THR A 218 -2.66 5.70 4.67
N LEU A 219 -3.75 4.93 4.60
CA LEU A 219 -5.11 5.39 4.92
C LEU A 219 -5.40 5.42 6.42
N THR A 220 -4.85 4.48 7.19
CA THR A 220 -5.21 4.24 8.61
C THR A 220 -4.23 4.82 9.63
N ALA A 221 -3.02 5.15 9.19
CA ALA A 221 -1.96 5.70 10.03
C ALA A 221 -1.39 7.00 9.46
N ASP A 222 -1.12 7.95 10.34
CA ASP A 222 -0.37 9.15 9.98
C ASP A 222 1.14 8.86 10.07
N ILE A 223 1.73 8.43 8.96
CA ILE A 223 3.15 8.01 8.90
C ILE A 223 4.07 9.15 9.36
N ASP A 224 3.76 10.40 9.02
CA ASP A 224 4.52 11.56 9.47
C ASP A 224 4.51 11.71 10.99
N LEU A 225 3.33 11.55 11.60
CA LEU A 225 3.20 11.58 13.05
C LEU A 225 4.03 10.48 13.72
N LEU A 226 4.01 9.26 13.16
CA LEU A 226 4.78 8.13 13.70
C LEU A 226 6.28 8.34 13.55
N GLU A 227 6.75 8.93 12.45
CA GLU A 227 8.16 9.30 12.25
C GLU A 227 8.60 10.38 13.25
N ILE A 228 7.77 11.42 13.47
CA ILE A 228 8.04 12.48 14.46
C ILE A 228 8.08 11.90 15.87
N ALA A 229 7.11 11.06 16.23
CA ALA A 229 7.07 10.36 17.52
C ALA A 229 8.27 9.42 17.73
N SER A 230 8.93 9.01 16.64
CA SER A 230 10.16 8.22 16.68
C SER A 230 11.45 9.07 16.74
N GLY A 231 11.32 10.39 16.84
CA GLY A 231 12.45 11.32 17.04
C GLY A 231 12.95 12.03 15.79
N ARG A 232 12.27 11.93 14.64
CA ARG A 232 12.72 12.55 13.37
C ARG A 232 13.03 14.05 13.52
N ASP A 233 12.19 14.78 14.25
CA ASP A 233 12.25 16.24 14.40
C ASP A 233 12.76 16.65 15.80
N GLY A 234 13.41 15.73 16.53
CA GLY A 234 13.96 15.95 17.87
C GLY A 234 13.02 15.57 19.03
N LEU A 235 13.57 15.53 20.25
CA LEU A 235 12.89 15.00 21.44
C LEU A 235 11.62 15.78 21.84
N GLY A 236 11.66 17.12 21.74
CA GLY A 236 10.49 17.95 22.07
C GLY A 236 9.31 17.68 21.13
N ALA A 237 9.57 17.60 19.83
CA ALA A 237 8.55 17.25 18.83
C ALA A 237 8.04 15.81 19.01
N ALA A 238 8.94 14.87 19.32
CA ALA A 238 8.57 13.48 19.59
C ALA A 238 7.63 13.35 20.80
N SER A 239 7.92 14.05 21.90
CA SER A 239 7.07 14.06 23.09
C SER A 239 5.67 14.61 22.80
N ALA A 240 5.57 15.71 22.05
CA ALA A 240 4.29 16.27 21.62
C ALA A 240 3.53 15.33 20.68
N ALA A 241 4.23 14.69 19.74
CA ALA A 241 3.63 13.73 18.82
C ALA A 241 3.12 12.47 19.53
N LEU A 242 3.81 11.98 20.57
CA LEU A 242 3.40 10.80 21.33
C LEU A 242 2.01 10.95 21.95
N VAL A 243 1.60 12.15 22.37
CA VAL A 243 0.24 12.41 22.87
C VAL A 243 -0.80 12.03 21.80
N ARG A 244 -0.57 12.43 20.55
CA ARG A 244 -1.45 12.08 19.42
C ARG A 244 -1.35 10.60 19.03
N VAL A 245 -0.19 9.98 19.20
CA VAL A 245 -0.01 8.54 18.97
C VAL A 245 -0.79 7.72 20.01
N VAL A 246 -0.84 8.17 21.28
CA VAL A 246 -1.68 7.57 22.33
C VAL A 246 -3.15 7.62 21.90
N GLU A 247 -3.65 8.79 21.48
CA GLU A 247 -5.03 8.94 20.99
C GLU A 247 -5.32 8.02 19.80
N TRP A 248 -4.45 8.03 18.78
CA TRP A 248 -4.57 7.16 17.61
C TRP A 248 -4.62 5.68 18.02
N SER A 249 -3.75 5.23 18.93
CA SER A 249 -3.67 3.82 19.33
C SER A 249 -4.96 3.24 19.93
N GLN A 250 -5.84 4.10 20.46
CA GLN A 250 -7.14 3.68 21.02
C GLN A 250 -8.21 3.47 19.95
N SER A 251 -7.96 3.92 18.71
CA SER A 251 -8.91 3.84 17.61
C SER A 251 -8.95 2.45 16.95
N THR A 252 -10.10 2.13 16.33
CA THR A 252 -10.26 0.95 15.47
C THR A 252 -9.35 1.03 14.23
N SER A 253 -9.04 2.24 13.75
CA SER A 253 -8.16 2.44 12.60
C SER A 253 -6.70 2.10 12.92
N ALA A 254 -6.21 2.42 14.12
CA ALA A 254 -4.88 1.99 14.55
C ALA A 254 -4.76 0.47 14.63
N ARG A 255 -5.77 -0.20 15.20
CA ARG A 255 -5.80 -1.67 15.25
C ARG A 255 -5.81 -2.27 13.84
N ARG A 256 -6.55 -1.66 12.90
CA ARG A 256 -6.51 -2.06 11.48
C ARG A 256 -5.13 -1.85 10.85
N ALA A 257 -4.48 -0.72 11.12
CA ALA A 257 -3.12 -0.45 10.64
C ALA A 257 -2.14 -1.51 11.15
N VAL A 258 -2.25 -1.92 12.42
CA VAL A 258 -1.43 -2.97 13.03
C VAL A 258 -1.64 -4.31 12.33
N LEU A 259 -2.88 -4.68 11.99
CA LEU A 259 -3.15 -5.89 11.22
C LEU A 259 -2.48 -5.85 9.84
N HIS A 260 -2.63 -4.77 9.08
CA HIS A 260 -1.96 -4.63 7.78
C HIS A 260 -0.43 -4.67 7.89
N ALA A 261 0.14 -4.02 8.91
CA ALA A 261 1.57 -4.03 9.19
C ALA A 261 2.10 -5.43 9.54
N ALA A 262 1.30 -6.23 10.24
CA ALA A 262 1.63 -7.63 10.55
C ALA A 262 1.57 -8.51 9.30
N GLN A 263 0.59 -8.31 8.42
CA GLN A 263 0.52 -8.98 7.12
C GLN A 263 1.70 -8.62 6.21
N VAL A 264 2.17 -7.36 6.23
CA VAL A 264 3.40 -6.97 5.53
C VAL A 264 4.60 -7.79 6.03
N PHE A 265 4.74 -7.93 7.35
CA PHE A 265 5.81 -8.74 7.93
C PHE A 265 5.71 -10.19 7.46
N ASP A 266 4.54 -10.81 7.60
CA ASP A 266 4.33 -12.21 7.21
C ASP A 266 4.60 -12.46 5.71
N ILE A 267 4.13 -11.56 4.85
CA ILE A 267 4.40 -11.63 3.40
C ILE A 267 5.90 -11.60 3.13
N LEU A 268 6.65 -10.72 3.78
CA LEU A 268 8.08 -10.53 3.53
C LEU A 268 8.95 -11.59 4.21
N ASP A 269 8.54 -12.11 5.37
CA ASP A 269 9.22 -13.20 6.07
C ASP A 269 9.04 -14.53 5.33
N SER A 270 7.82 -14.81 4.87
CA SER A 270 7.50 -16.04 4.15
C SER A 270 7.99 -16.03 2.68
N SER A 271 8.33 -14.88 2.12
CA SER A 271 8.67 -14.74 0.70
C SER A 271 10.17 -14.58 0.46
N ARG A 272 10.63 -15.05 -0.71
CA ARG A 272 11.96 -14.70 -1.24
C ARG A 272 11.94 -13.35 -1.96
N ILE A 273 10.97 -12.47 -1.69
CA ILE A 273 10.88 -11.14 -2.28
C ILE A 273 11.96 -10.28 -1.62
N ARG A 274 13.18 -10.42 -2.12
CA ARG A 274 14.35 -9.64 -1.69
C ARG A 274 14.70 -8.56 -2.70
N GLU A 275 14.22 -8.72 -3.94
CA GLU A 275 14.57 -7.88 -5.09
C GLU A 275 13.29 -7.46 -5.83
N SER A 276 12.68 -6.36 -5.38
CA SER A 276 11.69 -5.64 -6.18
C SER A 276 12.03 -4.17 -6.18
N HIS A 277 12.76 -3.74 -7.22
CA HIS A 277 13.05 -2.31 -7.44
C HIS A 277 11.76 -1.48 -7.49
N LEU A 278 10.64 -2.10 -7.86
CA LEU A 278 9.37 -1.45 -8.12
C LEU A 278 8.47 -1.28 -6.88
N THR A 279 8.72 -1.95 -5.75
CA THR A 279 7.80 -1.85 -4.58
C THR A 279 8.47 -1.32 -3.31
N ARG A 280 9.80 -1.14 -3.30
CA ARG A 280 10.58 -0.74 -2.11
C ARG A 280 10.15 -1.52 -0.84
N PRO A 281 10.33 -2.86 -0.81
CA PRO A 281 9.95 -3.68 0.33
C PRO A 281 10.56 -3.23 1.66
N ASP A 282 11.77 -2.66 1.61
CA ASP A 282 12.48 -2.07 2.73
C ASP A 282 11.69 -0.93 3.38
N LEU A 283 11.17 0.00 2.59
CA LEU A 283 10.38 1.13 3.08
C LEU A 283 9.03 0.66 3.63
N VAL A 284 8.38 -0.27 2.94
CA VAL A 284 7.08 -0.81 3.38
C VAL A 284 7.22 -1.53 4.72
N LEU A 285 8.30 -2.31 4.89
CA LEU A 285 8.62 -2.97 6.15
C LEU A 285 9.00 -1.95 7.24
N PHE A 286 9.75 -0.90 6.91
CA PHE A 286 10.08 0.20 7.84
C PHE A 286 8.82 0.87 8.40
N VAL A 287 7.89 1.28 7.53
CA VAL A 287 6.64 1.91 7.93
C VAL A 287 5.79 0.95 8.79
N SER A 288 5.76 -0.33 8.42
CA SER A 288 5.05 -1.35 9.20
C SER A 288 5.65 -1.54 10.60
N ALA A 289 6.97 -1.48 10.71
CA ALA A 289 7.68 -1.51 11.98
C ALA A 289 7.30 -0.31 12.86
N LEU A 290 7.23 0.90 12.28
CA LEU A 290 6.78 2.10 12.99
C LEU A 290 5.36 1.92 13.52
N VAL A 291 4.42 1.46 12.69
CA VAL A 291 3.01 1.24 13.08
C VAL A 291 2.91 0.30 14.29
N ILE A 292 3.49 -0.91 14.21
CA ILE A 292 3.34 -1.88 15.31
C ILE A 292 4.14 -1.45 16.54
N SER A 293 5.37 -0.97 16.38
CA SER A 293 6.20 -0.60 17.53
C SER A 293 5.61 0.59 18.29
N GLN A 294 5.11 1.61 17.60
CA GLN A 294 4.44 2.76 18.22
C GLN A 294 3.13 2.33 18.90
N TYR A 295 2.32 1.48 18.25
CA TYR A 295 1.11 0.94 18.88
C TYR A 295 1.45 0.17 20.17
N VAL A 296 2.43 -0.74 20.13
CA VAL A 296 2.87 -1.53 21.30
C VAL A 296 3.48 -0.63 22.39
N LEU A 297 4.16 0.45 22.00
CA LEU A 297 4.78 1.40 22.93
C LEU A 297 3.75 2.09 23.80
N VAL A 298 2.70 2.63 23.18
CA VAL A 298 1.74 3.52 23.87
C VAL A 298 0.46 2.83 24.32
N CYS A 299 0.10 1.68 23.72
CA CYS A 299 -1.08 0.96 24.15
C CYS A 299 -0.93 0.50 25.58
N ASN A 300 -1.93 0.80 26.41
CA ASN A 300 -1.99 0.35 27.78
C ASN A 300 -3.19 -0.58 27.96
N HIS A 301 -2.94 -1.89 27.96
CA HIS A 301 -3.94 -2.91 28.30
C HIS A 301 -3.67 -3.50 29.70
N ASN A 302 -3.25 -2.67 30.67
CA ASN A 302 -2.97 -3.12 32.05
C ASN A 302 -4.19 -3.74 32.77
N ASN A 303 -5.41 -3.56 32.24
CA ASN A 303 -6.65 -4.07 32.84
C ASN A 303 -7.23 -5.30 32.13
N ALA A 304 -6.52 -5.91 31.16
CA ALA A 304 -7.01 -7.13 30.54
C ALA A 304 -7.01 -8.26 31.59
N PRO A 305 -8.14 -8.96 31.82
CA PRO A 305 -8.20 -10.02 32.79
C PRO A 305 -7.15 -11.10 32.47
N LEU A 306 -6.38 -11.49 33.48
CA LEU A 306 -5.44 -12.61 33.41
C LEU A 306 -6.17 -13.84 32.84
N GLY A 307 -5.77 -14.30 31.66
CA GLY A 307 -6.38 -15.45 30.96
C GLY A 307 -7.37 -15.11 29.84
N GLY A 308 -7.52 -13.85 29.44
CA GLY A 308 -8.29 -13.49 28.24
C GLY A 308 -7.68 -14.03 26.93
N PRO A 309 -8.48 -14.27 25.88
CA PRO A 309 -7.98 -14.74 24.60
C PRO A 309 -7.01 -13.72 23.99
N THR A 310 -5.83 -14.20 23.56
CA THR A 310 -4.75 -13.37 22.97
C THR A 310 -4.81 -13.45 21.45
N PHE A 311 -4.81 -12.29 20.78
CA PHE A 311 -4.95 -12.20 19.32
C PHE A 311 -3.60 -12.35 18.62
N GLU A 312 -3.46 -13.38 17.78
CA GLU A 312 -2.24 -13.61 17.01
C GLU A 312 -2.20 -12.67 15.80
N LEU A 313 -1.25 -11.73 15.81
CA LEU A 313 -1.12 -10.72 14.75
C LEU A 313 -0.71 -11.31 13.40
N LEU A 314 0.02 -12.43 13.38
CA LEU A 314 0.45 -13.10 12.15
C LEU A 314 -0.57 -14.14 11.63
N GLN A 315 -1.76 -14.23 12.22
CA GLN A 315 -2.79 -15.14 11.71
C GLN A 315 -3.33 -14.67 10.34
N ASP A 316 -3.87 -15.60 9.57
CA ASP A 316 -4.56 -15.27 8.32
C ASP A 316 -5.81 -14.42 8.56
N ILE A 317 -5.95 -13.36 7.77
CA ILE A 317 -7.04 -12.40 7.90
C ILE A 317 -7.95 -12.46 6.67
N ASP A 318 -9.21 -12.82 6.88
CA ASP A 318 -10.25 -12.74 5.87
C ASP A 318 -10.77 -11.29 5.73
N TRP A 319 -10.08 -10.52 4.89
CA TRP A 319 -10.41 -9.11 4.63
C TRP A 319 -11.81 -8.90 4.03
N ALA A 320 -12.37 -9.92 3.37
CA ALA A 320 -13.74 -9.85 2.85
C ALA A 320 -14.79 -9.83 3.99
N LYS A 321 -14.50 -10.47 5.14
CA LYS A 321 -15.34 -10.43 6.35
C LYS A 321 -15.17 -9.16 7.17
N ILE A 322 -13.96 -8.58 7.22
CA ILE A 322 -13.67 -7.35 7.98
C ILE A 322 -14.33 -6.12 7.35
N ARG A 323 -14.42 -6.06 6.02
CA ARG A 323 -15.04 -4.95 5.26
C ARG A 323 -14.46 -3.58 5.67
N ASP A 324 -15.29 -2.62 6.07
CA ASP A 324 -14.94 -1.24 6.41
C ASP A 324 -14.70 -0.99 7.91
N GLU A 325 -14.69 -2.04 8.74
CA GLU A 325 -14.39 -1.93 10.17
C GLU A 325 -13.05 -1.19 10.38
N GLY A 326 -13.07 -0.13 11.18
CA GLY A 326 -11.90 0.72 11.42
C GLY A 326 -11.65 1.82 10.40
N LEU A 327 -12.60 2.08 9.49
CA LEU A 327 -12.48 3.15 8.49
C LEU A 327 -13.58 4.22 8.55
N GLY A 328 -14.50 4.13 9.52
CA GLY A 328 -15.54 5.14 9.74
C GLY A 328 -16.73 5.01 8.79
N ALA A 329 -17.48 3.90 8.88
CA ALA A 329 -18.75 3.62 8.17
C ALA A 329 -18.78 4.13 6.71
N VAL A 330 -17.67 3.92 6.00
CA VAL A 330 -17.43 4.45 4.65
C VAL A 330 -18.42 3.85 3.68
N THR A 331 -18.75 2.58 3.89
CA THR A 331 -19.62 1.82 3.01
C THR A 331 -20.99 1.65 3.64
N GLY A 332 -21.73 2.75 3.81
CA GLY A 332 -23.19 2.69 4.01
C GLY A 332 -23.96 1.96 2.88
N PHE A 333 -23.26 1.56 1.81
CA PHE A 333 -23.75 0.81 0.65
C PHE A 333 -23.46 -0.69 0.68
N LEU A 334 -22.63 -1.15 1.61
CA LEU A 334 -22.38 -2.55 1.80
C LEU A 334 -23.45 -3.06 2.76
N LEU A 335 -24.42 -3.83 2.22
CA LEU A 335 -25.59 -4.39 2.94
C LEU A 335 -25.30 -4.57 4.43
N PRO A 336 -26.18 -4.05 5.33
CA PRO A 336 -26.09 -4.37 6.75
C PRO A 336 -25.95 -5.88 6.86
N SER A 337 -25.06 -6.36 7.73
CA SER A 337 -25.16 -7.74 8.17
C SER A 337 -26.63 -7.97 8.55
N PRO A 338 -27.29 -9.04 8.08
CA PRO A 338 -28.55 -9.42 8.70
C PRO A 338 -28.27 -9.49 10.21
N PRO A 339 -29.18 -9.03 11.07
CA PRO A 339 -28.99 -9.18 12.51
C PRO A 339 -28.73 -10.66 12.72
N LEU A 340 -27.50 -11.00 13.14
CA LEU A 340 -27.14 -12.38 13.40
C LEU A 340 -28.15 -12.85 14.44
N GLU A 341 -29.01 -13.78 14.03
CA GLU A 341 -29.68 -14.66 14.98
C GLU A 341 -28.60 -15.10 15.95
N HIS A 342 -28.89 -14.99 17.25
CA HIS A 342 -27.99 -15.34 18.34
C HIS A 342 -27.71 -16.85 18.35
N GLN A 343 -27.13 -17.41 17.29
CA GLN A 343 -26.31 -18.59 17.41
C GLN A 343 -25.13 -18.16 18.26
N ARG A 344 -25.21 -18.50 19.54
CA ARG A 344 -24.12 -18.37 20.51
C ARG A 344 -22.88 -19.03 19.93
N ALA A 345 -22.09 -18.28 19.17
CA ALA A 345 -20.70 -18.61 18.95
C ALA A 345 -20.07 -18.72 20.35
N PRO A 346 -19.22 -19.72 20.61
CA PRO A 346 -18.60 -19.88 21.90
C PRO A 346 -17.94 -18.55 22.30
N ALA A 347 -18.09 -18.17 23.57
CA ALA A 347 -17.69 -16.88 24.16
C ALA A 347 -16.19 -16.52 24.05
N MET A 348 -15.44 -17.25 23.22
CA MET A 348 -13.98 -17.24 23.06
C MET A 348 -13.53 -17.09 21.60
N SER A 349 -14.38 -16.68 20.67
CA SER A 349 -13.93 -16.46 19.29
C SER A 349 -13.10 -15.17 19.19
N ASN A 350 -11.78 -15.32 19.17
CA ASN A 350 -10.83 -14.22 19.02
C ASN A 350 -10.72 -13.76 17.55
N THR A 351 -11.82 -13.23 17.02
CA THR A 351 -11.89 -12.81 15.62
C THR A 351 -11.14 -11.50 15.42
N ALA A 352 -10.64 -11.28 14.20
CA ALA A 352 -10.06 -9.99 13.82
C ALA A 352 -11.05 -8.84 14.03
N GLN A 353 -12.35 -9.07 13.82
CA GLN A 353 -13.38 -8.06 14.09
C GLN A 353 -13.48 -7.71 15.58
N SER A 354 -13.45 -8.69 16.48
CA SER A 354 -13.46 -8.43 17.92
C SER A 354 -12.22 -7.64 18.35
N PHE A 355 -11.04 -7.99 17.83
CA PHE A 355 -9.81 -7.24 18.08
C PHE A 355 -9.91 -5.80 17.56
N LEU A 356 -10.37 -5.59 16.33
CA LEU A 356 -10.56 -4.25 15.79
C LEU A 356 -11.50 -3.40 16.63
N GLN A 357 -12.61 -3.96 17.12
CA GLN A 357 -13.59 -3.20 17.91
C GLN A 357 -13.11 -2.90 19.34
N LYS A 358 -12.51 -3.89 20.01
CA LYS A 358 -12.28 -3.86 21.47
C LYS A 358 -10.81 -3.76 21.87
N GLY A 359 -9.87 -3.96 20.94
CA GLY A 359 -8.49 -4.21 21.28
C GLY A 359 -8.32 -5.52 22.05
N GLY A 360 -7.25 -5.61 22.82
CA GLY A 360 -6.95 -6.77 23.66
C GLY A 360 -5.49 -7.17 23.66
N PRO A 361 -5.13 -8.19 24.45
CA PRO A 361 -3.81 -8.78 24.43
C PRO A 361 -3.48 -9.36 23.05
N ILE A 362 -2.23 -9.20 22.64
CA ILE A 362 -1.75 -9.65 21.32
C ILE A 362 -0.57 -10.61 21.47
N SER A 363 -0.45 -11.53 20.52
CA SER A 363 0.75 -12.32 20.28
C SER A 363 1.30 -12.03 18.90
N PHE A 364 2.58 -12.32 18.71
CA PHE A 364 3.26 -12.15 17.44
C PHE A 364 4.18 -13.34 17.21
N GLY A 365 3.80 -14.21 16.27
CA GLY A 365 4.49 -15.48 16.02
C GLY A 365 4.39 -16.44 17.21
N GLY A 366 3.24 -16.48 17.87
CA GLY A 366 2.98 -17.32 19.05
C GLY A 366 3.51 -16.74 20.37
N GLU A 367 4.30 -15.67 20.34
CA GLU A 367 4.82 -15.03 21.54
C GLU A 367 3.88 -13.94 22.05
N PHE A 368 3.43 -14.05 23.29
CA PHE A 368 2.69 -13.00 23.97
C PHE A 368 3.50 -11.69 24.04
N GLN A 369 2.88 -10.58 23.63
CA GLN A 369 3.52 -9.27 23.72
C GLN A 369 3.02 -8.54 24.96
N LYS A 370 3.96 -8.24 25.86
CA LYS A 370 3.75 -7.19 26.86
C LYS A 370 3.69 -5.84 26.12
N PHE A 371 3.02 -4.85 26.69
CA PHE A 371 3.03 -3.49 26.14
C PHE A 371 4.16 -2.66 26.77
N GLY A 372 4.50 -1.53 26.15
CA GLY A 372 5.52 -0.59 26.62
C GLY A 372 6.87 -0.69 25.92
N HIS A 373 7.83 0.12 26.38
CA HIS A 373 9.11 0.38 25.71
C HIS A 373 9.90 -0.89 25.33
N ILE A 374 10.03 -1.84 26.26
CA ILE A 374 10.83 -3.06 26.03
C ILE A 374 10.23 -3.90 24.90
N ALA A 375 8.90 -4.02 24.86
CA ALA A 375 8.22 -4.80 23.84
C ALA A 375 8.20 -4.09 22.49
N ALA A 376 8.00 -2.77 22.47
CA ALA A 376 8.12 -1.96 21.26
C ALA A 376 9.52 -2.09 20.63
N ARG A 377 10.58 -2.00 21.45
CA ARG A 377 11.97 -2.22 21.05
C ARG A 377 12.19 -3.63 20.49
N ARG A 378 11.63 -4.65 21.13
CA ARG A 378 11.68 -6.04 20.64
C ARG A 378 10.99 -6.16 19.28
N MET A 379 9.82 -5.57 19.11
CA MET A 379 9.06 -5.62 17.87
C MET A 379 9.83 -4.97 16.72
N ALA A 380 10.28 -3.73 16.88
CA ALA A 380 11.06 -3.05 15.85
C ALA A 380 12.37 -3.79 15.52
N ARG A 381 13.01 -4.46 16.49
CA ARG A 381 14.13 -5.36 16.21
C ARG A 381 13.73 -6.54 15.31
N LYS A 382 12.59 -7.21 15.53
CA LYS A 382 12.13 -8.31 14.65
C LYS A 382 12.06 -7.85 13.19
N PHE A 383 11.48 -6.67 12.95
CA PHE A 383 11.40 -6.06 11.61
C PHE A 383 12.78 -5.70 11.05
N ALA A 384 13.68 -5.12 11.86
CA ALA A 384 15.04 -4.80 11.43
C ALA A 384 15.87 -6.04 11.07
N HIS A 385 15.66 -7.17 11.74
CA HIS A 385 16.33 -8.44 11.41
C HIS A 385 15.85 -8.99 10.07
N LEU A 386 14.53 -8.94 9.82
CA LEU A 386 13.97 -9.32 8.52
C LEU A 386 14.54 -8.45 7.40
N MET A 387 14.66 -7.14 7.63
CA MET A 387 15.21 -6.18 6.68
C MET A 387 16.69 -6.43 6.35
N ASP A 388 17.51 -6.84 7.31
CA ASP A 388 18.92 -7.22 7.05
C ASP A 388 19.03 -8.37 6.04
N GLY A 389 18.00 -9.21 5.95
CA GLY A 389 17.91 -10.32 5.00
C GLY A 389 17.72 -9.91 3.54
N PHE A 390 17.41 -8.63 3.25
CA PHE A 390 17.17 -8.13 1.88
C PHE A 390 18.44 -7.93 1.05
N GLY A 391 19.64 -8.07 1.63
CA GLY A 391 20.92 -8.07 0.90
C GLY A 391 21.71 -6.75 0.96
N LYS A 392 22.90 -6.73 0.35
CA LYS A 392 23.92 -5.66 0.47
C LYS A 392 23.59 -4.31 -0.20
N TRP A 393 22.38 -4.13 -0.75
CA TRP A 393 21.98 -2.91 -1.44
C TRP A 393 21.16 -2.00 -0.53
N ASP A 394 21.79 -0.95 0.02
CA ASP A 394 21.24 0.20 0.78
C ASP A 394 20.19 -0.03 1.89
N GLY A 395 19.72 -1.27 2.10
CA GLY A 395 18.84 -1.72 3.20
C GLY A 395 19.47 -1.59 4.58
N CYS A 396 20.76 -1.22 4.63
CA CYS A 396 21.44 -0.82 5.85
C CYS A 396 20.87 0.48 6.45
N SER A 397 20.28 1.40 5.68
CA SER A 397 19.85 2.69 6.22
C SER A 397 18.61 2.58 7.13
N TYR A 398 17.51 2.01 6.65
CA TYR A 398 16.27 1.84 7.43
C TYR A 398 16.43 0.85 8.58
N SER A 399 17.17 -0.23 8.40
CA SER A 399 17.44 -1.20 9.47
C SER A 399 18.28 -0.56 10.60
N ARG A 400 19.32 0.20 10.26
CA ARG A 400 20.08 1.01 11.24
C ARG A 400 19.19 2.07 11.89
N LEU A 401 18.33 2.74 11.12
CA LEU A 401 17.41 3.74 11.64
C LEU A 401 16.44 3.14 12.66
N LEU A 402 15.83 1.98 12.37
CA LEU A 402 14.97 1.27 13.33
C LEU A 402 15.73 0.95 14.63
N ARG A 403 16.97 0.46 14.53
CA ARG A 403 17.81 0.17 15.71
C ARG A 403 18.17 1.43 16.49
N ALA A 404 18.46 2.53 15.80
CA ALA A 404 18.75 3.82 16.41
C ALA A 404 17.50 4.38 17.13
N MET A 405 16.34 4.42 16.46
CA MET A 405 15.07 4.85 17.07
C MET A 405 14.69 3.98 18.29
N CYS A 406 15.07 2.71 18.27
CA CYS A 406 14.94 1.78 19.40
C CYS A 406 15.97 1.99 20.54
N GLY A 407 17.01 2.78 20.32
CA GLY A 407 18.08 3.08 21.27
C GLY A 407 17.95 4.44 21.96
N PHE A 408 17.09 5.35 21.47
CA PHE A 408 17.02 6.74 21.94
C PHE A 408 15.96 7.04 23.02
N VAL A 409 15.48 6.02 23.76
CA VAL A 409 14.70 6.28 24.97
C VAL A 409 15.25 5.41 26.11
N GLY A 410 16.24 5.95 26.83
CA GLY A 410 16.62 5.51 28.17
C GLY A 410 17.95 4.76 28.35
N GLU A 411 19.02 5.15 27.66
CA GLU A 411 20.37 4.97 28.21
C GLU A 411 20.85 6.36 28.64
N ASP A 412 20.38 6.79 29.82
CA ASP A 412 21.19 7.67 30.65
C ASP A 412 22.41 6.82 31.06
N ASP A 413 23.58 7.30 30.67
CA ASP A 413 24.85 6.91 31.29
C ASP A 413 24.75 7.24 32.79
N GLY A 414 24.35 6.25 33.57
CA GLY A 414 24.37 6.28 35.03
C GLY A 414 25.55 5.47 35.53
N GLU A 415 26.62 6.17 35.92
CA GLU A 415 27.79 5.67 36.64
C GLU A 415 27.41 4.67 37.75
N TYR A 416 28.00 3.47 37.73
CA TYR A 416 28.97 2.95 38.71
C TYR A 416 29.61 1.65 38.22
#